data_AF-W7PT93-F1
#
_entry.id   AF-W7PT93-F1
#
_cell.length_a   1.000
_cell.length_b   1.000
_cell.length_c   1.000
_cell.angle_alpha   90.00
_cell.angle_beta   90.00
_cell.angle_gamma   90.00
#
_symmetry.space_group_name_H-M   'P 1'
#
loop_
_entity.id
_entity.type
_entity.pdbx_description
1 polymer ?
#
loop_
_entity_poly.entity_id
_entity_poly.type
_entity_poly.pdbx_seq_one_letter_code
_entity_poly.pdbx_strand_id
1 'polypeptide(L)'
;SFTGAFENASIWAGKRFDRDNFDIHWLDTDFVFLAGTGAGIYDVQLADNWRSNFSLYGRSFSDYPVRPEYPGLEGSTDSLVLTANNYFANWQWMVNAMSAADNDERDIGEGQAAADTGFHTMVAYHGDSFFGLGEGNYKVALLHGQGLGAEVKALGSTGELTDDAQATRLGIYGTTYVAPNWRFAPVLFGEVSKDRFVEGDDYKWLTLNARLVNEITQNFEMQYEASYQYMDLDPNGRGDLNAVSGDFGKFTIAPTFKPQVGGFWQRPEIRLFASYTDWDSELNDFDTTSAFGSDSFTGGQWSFGVQTEVWF
;
A
#
# COMPACT_ATOMS: atom_id res chain seq x y z
N SER A 1 12.05 35.38 -8.63
CA SER A 1 11.11 34.83 -7.63
C SER A 1 9.89 34.33 -8.36
N PHE A 2 9.25 33.27 -7.87
CA PHE A 2 7.94 32.87 -8.39
C PHE A 2 6.87 33.89 -7.97
N THR A 3 5.79 33.98 -8.75
CA THR A 3 4.67 34.91 -8.55
C THR A 3 3.35 34.27 -8.98
N GLY A 4 2.21 34.81 -8.54
CA GLY A 4 0.89 34.32 -8.92
C GLY A 4 0.69 32.88 -8.43
N ALA A 5 0.21 32.00 -9.31
CA ALA A 5 -0.03 30.59 -8.98
C ALA A 5 1.20 29.84 -8.41
N PHE A 6 2.41 30.35 -8.65
CA PHE A 6 3.65 29.70 -8.23
C PHE A 6 4.28 30.33 -6.98
N GLU A 7 3.68 31.35 -6.38
CA GLU A 7 4.28 32.12 -5.28
C GLU A 7 4.80 31.25 -4.12
N ASN A 8 4.05 30.21 -3.76
CA ASN A 8 4.40 29.26 -2.70
C ASN A 8 4.98 27.93 -3.22
N ALA A 9 5.24 27.83 -4.52
CA ALA A 9 5.62 26.58 -5.14
C ALA A 9 7.08 26.21 -4.85
N SER A 10 7.33 24.91 -4.70
CA SER A 10 8.66 24.35 -4.49
C SER A 10 9.02 23.40 -5.63
N ILE A 11 10.13 23.67 -6.33
CA ILE A 11 10.65 22.78 -7.37
C ILE A 11 11.62 21.76 -6.77
N TRP A 12 11.69 20.57 -7.37
CA TRP A 12 12.64 19.54 -6.99
C TRP A 12 13.10 18.73 -8.20
N ALA A 13 14.28 18.13 -8.09
CA ALA A 13 14.80 17.15 -9.03
C ALA A 13 15.69 16.14 -8.30
N GLY A 14 15.74 14.89 -8.78
CA GLY A 14 16.56 13.82 -8.21
C GLY A 14 15.75 12.57 -7.85
N LYS A 15 16.38 11.65 -7.11
CA LYS A 15 15.75 10.43 -6.62
C LYS A 15 15.11 10.67 -5.25
N ARG A 16 13.82 10.40 -5.10
CA ARG A 16 13.09 10.61 -3.85
C ARG A 16 11.83 9.75 -3.75
N PHE A 17 11.30 9.65 -2.53
CA PHE A 17 9.88 9.37 -2.32
C PHE A 17 9.12 10.69 -2.49
N ASP A 18 7.94 10.63 -3.12
CA ASP A 18 7.08 11.81 -3.20
C ASP A 18 6.72 12.30 -1.80
N ARG A 19 6.66 13.61 -1.63
CA ARG A 19 6.40 14.23 -0.33
C ARG A 19 5.03 13.84 0.23
N ASP A 20 4.06 13.65 -0.66
CA ASP A 20 2.65 13.56 -0.27
C ASP A 20 2.10 12.11 -0.36
N ASN A 21 3.00 11.11 -0.32
CA ASN A 21 2.66 9.72 0.00
C ASN A 21 2.10 9.65 1.44
N PHE A 22 1.24 8.67 1.71
CA PHE A 22 0.70 8.44 3.06
C PHE A 22 0.27 6.99 3.26
N ASP A 23 0.23 6.59 4.53
CA ASP A 23 0.19 5.18 4.93
C ASP A 23 -0.89 4.86 5.96
N ILE A 24 -1.04 3.55 6.17
CA ILE A 24 -1.72 2.92 7.29
C ILE A 24 -0.63 2.28 8.17
N HIS A 25 -0.11 3.05 9.12
CA HIS A 25 1.05 2.66 9.96
C HIS A 25 0.92 1.27 10.60
N TRP A 26 -0.27 0.91 11.09
CA TRP A 26 -0.45 -0.35 11.84
C TRP A 26 -0.48 -1.59 10.94
N LEU A 27 -0.64 -1.40 9.63
CA LEU A 27 -0.54 -2.45 8.63
C LEU A 27 0.76 -2.40 7.83
N ASP A 28 1.66 -1.44 8.11
CA ASP A 28 2.92 -1.23 7.39
C ASP A 28 2.72 -1.15 5.86
N THR A 29 1.68 -0.41 5.45
CA THR A 29 1.37 -0.23 4.03
C THR A 29 1.03 1.22 3.71
N ASP A 30 1.60 1.71 2.61
CA ASP A 30 1.11 2.93 1.98
C ASP A 30 -0.26 2.71 1.34
N PHE A 31 -1.06 3.79 1.29
CA PHE A 31 -2.17 3.87 0.36
C PHE A 31 -1.66 3.99 -1.07
N VAL A 32 -0.73 4.93 -1.25
CA VAL A 32 -0.03 5.20 -2.51
C VAL A 32 1.42 5.52 -2.21
N PHE A 33 2.31 4.98 -3.02
CA PHE A 33 3.75 5.13 -2.92
C PHE A 33 4.32 5.50 -4.29
N LEU A 34 4.38 6.80 -4.56
CA LEU A 34 5.10 7.34 -5.71
C LEU A 34 6.56 7.59 -5.34
N ALA A 35 7.47 6.97 -6.08
CA ALA A 35 8.91 7.08 -5.86
C ALA A 35 9.68 6.82 -7.16
N GLY A 36 10.89 7.35 -7.25
CA GLY A 36 11.76 7.15 -8.40
C GLY A 36 12.73 8.32 -8.57
N THR A 37 13.33 8.41 -9.77
CA THR A 37 14.18 9.54 -10.16
C THR A 37 13.41 10.46 -11.08
N GLY A 38 13.38 11.76 -10.80
CA GLY A 38 12.53 12.64 -11.58
C GLY A 38 12.70 14.11 -11.27
N ALA A 39 11.68 14.88 -11.63
CA ALA A 39 11.54 16.28 -11.25
C ALA A 39 10.07 16.65 -11.11
N GLY A 40 9.81 17.72 -10.38
CA GLY A 40 8.45 18.20 -10.20
C GLY A 40 8.37 19.55 -9.51
N ILE A 41 7.13 19.98 -9.32
CA ILE A 41 6.74 21.20 -8.62
C ILE A 41 5.61 20.88 -7.65
N TYR A 42 5.78 21.27 -6.41
CA TYR A 42 4.76 21.20 -5.36
C TYR A 42 4.08 22.55 -5.20
N ASP A 43 2.86 22.51 -4.66
CA ASP A 43 2.16 23.68 -4.12
C ASP A 43 1.81 24.78 -5.14
N VAL A 44 1.46 24.39 -6.37
CA VAL A 44 0.94 25.34 -7.38
C VAL A 44 -0.50 25.70 -7.01
N GLN A 45 -0.74 26.97 -6.68
CA GLN A 45 -2.05 27.50 -6.29
C GLN A 45 -2.86 27.88 -7.55
N LEU A 46 -3.79 27.01 -7.96
CA LEU A 46 -4.59 27.21 -9.18
C LEU A 46 -5.86 28.03 -8.94
N ALA A 47 -6.42 27.97 -7.73
CA ALA A 47 -7.52 28.81 -7.24
C ALA A 47 -7.48 28.84 -5.70
N ASP A 48 -8.29 29.68 -5.02
CA ASP A 48 -8.24 29.85 -3.55
C ASP A 48 -8.28 28.54 -2.74
N ASN A 49 -9.04 27.55 -3.20
CA ASN A 49 -9.19 26.24 -2.56
C ASN A 49 -8.60 25.09 -3.38
N TRP A 50 -7.80 25.38 -4.41
CA TRP A 50 -7.23 24.38 -5.31
C TRP A 50 -5.71 24.53 -5.41
N ARG A 51 -5.00 23.54 -4.87
CA ARG A 51 -3.55 23.37 -4.96
C ARG A 51 -3.24 22.12 -5.77
N SER A 52 -2.21 22.15 -6.61
CA SER A 52 -1.75 20.98 -7.35
C SER A 52 -0.25 20.79 -7.30
N ASN A 53 0.16 19.52 -7.34
CA ASN A 53 1.53 19.11 -7.58
C ASN A 53 1.60 18.44 -8.96
N PHE A 54 2.71 18.67 -9.66
CA PHE A 54 2.99 18.03 -10.94
C PHE A 54 4.38 17.43 -10.91
N SER A 55 4.52 16.19 -11.38
CA SER A 55 5.81 15.49 -11.39
C SER A 55 5.91 14.51 -12.55
N LEU A 56 7.15 14.25 -12.96
CA LEU A 56 7.53 13.13 -13.80
C LEU A 56 8.53 12.29 -13.02
N TYR A 57 8.19 11.02 -12.80
CA TYR A 57 9.04 10.04 -12.14
C TYR A 57 9.45 8.95 -13.13
N GLY A 58 10.73 8.60 -13.13
CA GLY A 58 11.27 7.45 -13.84
C GLY A 58 11.63 6.32 -12.87
N ARG A 59 11.32 5.10 -13.30
CA ARG A 59 11.73 3.81 -12.74
C ARG A 59 12.27 2.95 -13.88
N SER A 60 12.86 1.81 -13.56
CA SER A 60 13.36 0.90 -14.59
C SER A 60 12.84 -0.50 -14.30
N PHE A 61 12.43 -1.19 -15.36
CA PHE A 61 12.27 -2.63 -15.40
C PHE A 61 13.51 -3.21 -16.08
N SER A 62 14.28 -4.02 -15.37
CA SER A 62 15.56 -4.52 -15.86
C SER A 62 15.60 -6.04 -15.86
N ASP A 63 16.48 -6.57 -16.68
CA ASP A 63 16.85 -7.99 -16.76
C ASP A 63 15.63 -8.92 -16.89
N TYR A 64 14.63 -8.53 -17.69
CA TYR A 64 13.44 -9.34 -17.90
C TYR A 64 13.61 -10.29 -19.08
N PRO A 65 13.05 -11.52 -19.03
CA PRO A 65 13.12 -12.45 -20.14
C PRO A 65 12.39 -11.87 -21.35
N VAL A 66 13.05 -11.97 -22.51
CA VAL A 66 12.48 -11.56 -23.80
C VAL A 66 12.36 -12.79 -24.68
N ARG A 67 11.11 -13.13 -25.03
CA ARG A 67 10.71 -14.24 -25.92
C ARG A 67 11.00 -15.66 -25.38
N PRO A 68 9.99 -16.54 -25.25
CA PRO A 68 10.18 -17.90 -24.75
C PRO A 68 11.12 -18.75 -25.62
N GLU A 69 11.25 -18.44 -26.92
CA GLU A 69 12.02 -19.23 -27.88
C GLU A 69 13.55 -19.00 -27.79
N TYR A 70 14.00 -17.97 -27.08
CA TYR A 70 15.42 -17.61 -26.94
C TYR A 70 15.83 -17.48 -25.46
N PRO A 71 15.96 -18.60 -24.73
CA PRO A 71 16.30 -18.59 -23.30
C PRO A 71 17.63 -17.86 -23.06
N GLY A 72 17.62 -16.88 -22.16
CA GLY A 72 18.78 -16.06 -21.78
C GLY A 72 18.91 -14.73 -22.54
N LEU A 73 17.96 -14.37 -23.41
CA LEU A 73 17.83 -13.01 -23.91
C LEU A 73 17.09 -12.16 -22.86
N GLU A 74 17.71 -11.07 -22.44
CA GLU A 74 17.17 -10.16 -21.44
C GLU A 74 16.91 -8.77 -22.04
N GLY A 75 15.82 -8.14 -21.61
CA GLY A 75 15.41 -6.79 -21.95
C GLY A 75 15.52 -5.85 -20.75
N SER A 76 15.53 -4.54 -21.02
CA SER A 76 15.44 -3.51 -19.99
C SER A 76 14.74 -2.28 -20.58
N THR A 77 13.81 -1.70 -19.83
CA THR A 77 13.06 -0.51 -20.23
C THR A 77 12.83 0.41 -19.03
N ASP A 78 12.62 1.69 -19.31
CA ASP A 78 12.28 2.69 -18.30
C ASP A 78 10.76 2.87 -18.24
N SER A 79 10.20 2.80 -17.03
CA SER A 79 8.81 3.16 -16.74
C SER A 79 8.75 4.61 -16.29
N LEU A 80 8.05 5.44 -17.06
CA LEU A 80 7.78 6.84 -16.76
C LEU A 80 6.37 6.99 -16.17
N VAL A 81 6.24 7.78 -15.11
CA VAL A 81 4.98 8.12 -14.44
C VAL A 81 4.83 9.63 -14.44
N LEU A 82 3.87 10.13 -15.21
CA LEU A 82 3.44 11.53 -15.19
C LEU A 82 2.28 11.67 -14.21
N THR A 83 2.44 12.54 -13.21
CA THR A 83 1.47 12.70 -12.11
C THR A 83 0.93 14.13 -12.05
N ALA A 84 -0.39 14.23 -11.86
CA ALA A 84 -1.06 15.42 -11.37
C ALA A 84 -1.78 15.08 -10.05
N ASN A 85 -1.38 15.72 -8.96
CA ASN A 85 -1.94 15.46 -7.63
C ASN A 85 -2.62 16.74 -7.10
N ASN A 86 -3.95 16.73 -7.10
CA ASN A 86 -4.79 17.90 -6.84
C ASN A 86 -5.35 17.85 -5.42
N TYR A 87 -5.43 19.00 -4.76
CA TYR A 87 -5.96 19.16 -3.42
C TYR A 87 -7.06 20.21 -3.41
N PHE A 88 -8.23 19.82 -2.92
CA PHE A 88 -9.41 20.67 -2.73
C PHE A 88 -9.84 20.64 -1.27
N ALA A 89 -9.33 21.56 -0.47
CA ALA A 89 -9.41 21.48 0.99
C ALA A 89 -8.94 20.10 1.49
N ASN A 90 -9.83 19.31 2.08
CA ASN A 90 -9.53 17.98 2.63
C ASN A 90 -9.55 16.85 1.58
N TRP A 91 -9.96 17.14 0.33
CA TRP A 91 -9.97 16.17 -0.76
C TRP A 91 -8.63 16.16 -1.48
N GLN A 92 -8.14 14.97 -1.79
CA GLN A 92 -7.00 14.73 -2.67
C GLN A 92 -7.48 13.93 -3.88
N TRP A 93 -7.15 14.38 -5.08
CA TRP A 93 -7.39 13.67 -6.34
C TRP A 93 -6.09 13.57 -7.14
N MET A 94 -5.55 12.37 -7.18
CA MET A 94 -4.31 12.05 -7.88
C MET A 94 -4.64 11.32 -9.18
N VAL A 95 -4.02 11.75 -10.28
CA VAL A 95 -4.11 11.12 -11.60
C VAL A 95 -2.71 10.87 -12.12
N ASN A 96 -2.48 9.68 -12.66
CA ASN A 96 -1.20 9.25 -13.19
C ASN A 96 -1.39 8.59 -14.56
N ALA A 97 -0.52 8.95 -15.48
CA ALA A 97 -0.32 8.24 -16.74
C ALA A 97 1.06 7.59 -16.72
N MET A 98 1.13 6.32 -17.14
CA MET A 98 2.36 5.53 -17.12
C MET A 98 2.68 5.05 -18.53
N SER A 99 3.97 4.94 -18.82
CA SER A 99 4.46 4.35 -20.06
C SER A 99 5.81 3.70 -19.84
N ALA A 100 5.99 2.48 -20.36
CA ALA A 100 7.26 1.80 -20.48
C ALA A 100 7.37 1.31 -21.93
N ALA A 101 8.34 1.84 -22.68
CA ALA A 101 8.46 1.50 -24.10
C ALA A 101 8.96 0.07 -24.28
N ASP A 102 8.38 -0.67 -25.23
CA ASP A 102 8.78 -2.03 -25.58
C ASP A 102 8.73 -3.00 -24.37
N ASN A 103 7.86 -2.72 -23.39
CA ASN A 103 7.62 -3.63 -22.27
C ASN A 103 6.78 -4.84 -22.72
N ASP A 104 5.97 -4.69 -23.76
CA ASP A 104 5.23 -5.76 -24.43
C ASP A 104 6.12 -6.85 -25.04
N GLU A 105 7.41 -6.56 -25.30
CA GLU A 105 8.41 -7.57 -25.68
C GLU A 105 8.79 -8.53 -24.53
N ARG A 106 8.43 -8.19 -23.29
CA ARG A 106 8.61 -9.03 -22.10
C ARG A 106 7.82 -10.33 -22.27
N ASP A 107 8.49 -11.44 -22.01
CA ASP A 107 7.82 -12.72 -21.85
C ASP A 107 7.12 -12.78 -20.47
N ILE A 108 5.79 -12.77 -20.49
CA ILE A 108 4.95 -12.99 -19.30
C ILE A 108 4.12 -14.29 -19.40
N GLY A 109 4.36 -15.12 -20.40
CA GLY A 109 3.62 -16.36 -20.65
C GLY A 109 2.97 -16.43 -22.03
N GLU A 110 2.63 -17.65 -22.45
CA GLU A 110 2.10 -17.95 -23.77
C GLU A 110 0.76 -17.22 -24.02
N GLY A 111 0.67 -16.46 -25.12
CA GLY A 111 -0.55 -15.78 -25.55
C GLY A 111 -0.87 -14.47 -24.82
N GLN A 112 0.05 -13.96 -23.98
CA GLN A 112 -0.14 -12.74 -23.21
C GLN A 112 0.86 -11.65 -23.60
N ALA A 113 0.47 -10.39 -23.38
CA ALA A 113 1.30 -9.22 -23.61
C ALA A 113 1.36 -8.38 -22.33
N ALA A 114 2.57 -8.00 -21.94
CA ALA A 114 2.78 -7.07 -20.82
C ALA A 114 2.41 -5.65 -21.25
N ALA A 115 1.91 -4.86 -20.31
CA ALA A 115 1.43 -3.53 -20.61
C ALA A 115 2.56 -2.54 -20.91
N ASP A 116 2.44 -1.82 -22.03
CA ASP A 116 3.32 -0.68 -22.35
C ASP A 116 2.86 0.63 -21.72
N THR A 117 1.58 0.69 -21.34
CA THR A 117 0.96 1.90 -20.79
C THR A 117 0.08 1.58 -19.61
N GLY A 118 -0.26 2.61 -18.84
CA GLY A 118 -1.19 2.44 -17.74
C GLY A 118 -1.78 3.74 -17.27
N PHE A 119 -2.91 3.62 -16.59
CA PHE A 119 -3.59 4.73 -15.95
C PHE A 119 -3.81 4.39 -14.48
N HIS A 120 -3.63 5.37 -13.59
CA HIS A 120 -3.97 5.22 -12.18
C HIS A 120 -4.61 6.50 -11.64
N THR A 121 -5.67 6.34 -10.86
CA THR A 121 -6.33 7.44 -10.16
C THR A 121 -6.59 7.09 -8.69
N MET A 122 -6.47 8.07 -7.82
CA MET A 122 -6.88 7.97 -6.42
C MET A 122 -7.73 9.18 -6.05
N VAL A 123 -8.83 8.93 -5.34
CA VAL A 123 -9.56 9.95 -4.60
C VAL A 123 -9.44 9.63 -3.12
N ALA A 124 -8.93 10.59 -2.34
CA ALA A 124 -8.80 10.47 -0.90
C ALA A 124 -9.45 11.65 -0.17
N TYR A 125 -9.89 11.40 1.04
CA TYR A 125 -10.39 12.41 1.98
C TYR A 125 -9.58 12.33 3.27
N HIS A 126 -9.08 13.48 3.72
CA HIS A 126 -8.32 13.63 4.96
C HIS A 126 -9.15 14.39 5.99
N GLY A 127 -9.82 13.67 6.89
CA GLY A 127 -10.65 14.25 7.93
C GLY A 127 -9.89 14.57 9.21
N ASP A 128 -10.29 15.67 9.84
CA ASP A 128 -9.75 16.24 11.09
C ASP A 128 -10.61 15.90 12.33
N SER A 129 -11.50 14.93 12.20
CA SER A 129 -12.34 14.36 13.27
C SER A 129 -12.41 12.85 13.12
N PHE A 130 -12.82 12.11 14.14
CA PHE A 130 -13.03 10.66 14.01
C PHE A 130 -14.36 10.39 13.30
N PHE A 131 -14.35 10.32 11.97
CA PHE A 131 -15.54 10.11 11.12
C PHE A 131 -16.71 11.08 11.41
N GLY A 132 -16.41 12.30 11.86
CA GLY A 132 -17.42 13.28 12.28
C GLY A 132 -18.09 13.01 13.64
N LEU A 133 -17.66 11.98 14.37
CA LEU A 133 -18.26 11.56 15.64
C LEU A 133 -17.60 12.19 16.88
N GLY A 134 -16.38 12.71 16.75
CA GLY A 134 -15.64 13.29 17.87
C GLY A 134 -14.19 13.63 17.53
N GLU A 135 -13.39 13.87 18.56
CA GLU A 135 -11.96 14.18 18.43
C GLU A 135 -11.20 13.03 17.77
N GLY A 136 -10.27 13.37 16.88
CA GLY A 136 -9.48 12.38 16.16
C GLY A 136 -9.18 12.79 14.73
N ASN A 137 -8.95 11.82 13.87
CA ASN A 137 -8.85 12.00 12.42
C ASN A 137 -9.31 10.72 11.71
N TYR A 138 -9.48 10.82 10.40
CA TYR A 138 -9.62 9.65 9.54
C TYR A 138 -9.11 9.94 8.14
N LYS A 139 -8.73 8.88 7.43
CA LYS A 139 -8.43 8.92 6.01
C LYS A 139 -9.24 7.84 5.31
N VAL A 140 -9.79 8.20 4.17
CA VAL A 140 -10.40 7.27 3.21
C VAL A 140 -9.70 7.49 1.88
N ALA A 141 -9.32 6.42 1.19
CA ALA A 141 -8.85 6.52 -0.18
C ALA A 141 -9.40 5.37 -1.01
N LEU A 142 -9.90 5.71 -2.20
CA LEU A 142 -10.27 4.77 -3.25
C LEU A 142 -9.29 4.95 -4.41
N LEU A 143 -8.64 3.87 -4.80
CA LEU A 143 -7.66 3.81 -5.87
C LEU A 143 -8.17 2.88 -6.96
N HIS A 144 -7.91 3.23 -8.22
CA HIS A 144 -8.18 2.38 -9.37
C HIS A 144 -7.06 2.54 -10.39
N GLY A 145 -6.68 1.43 -11.02
CA GLY A 145 -5.69 1.46 -12.09
C GLY A 145 -5.90 0.38 -13.14
N GLN A 146 -5.34 0.65 -14.32
CA GLN A 146 -5.41 -0.18 -15.52
C GLN A 146 -4.03 -0.30 -16.18
N GLY A 147 -3.75 -1.44 -16.82
CA GLY A 147 -2.43 -1.75 -17.41
C GLY A 147 -1.32 -1.61 -16.37
N LEU A 148 -0.24 -0.90 -16.69
CA LEU A 148 0.85 -0.59 -15.74
C LEU A 148 0.39 0.11 -14.45
N GLY A 149 -0.79 0.75 -14.46
CA GLY A 149 -1.38 1.40 -13.29
C GLY A 149 -2.10 0.46 -12.33
N ALA A 150 -2.32 -0.81 -12.69
CA ALA A 150 -3.00 -1.79 -11.84
C ALA A 150 -2.19 -2.15 -10.57
N GLU A 151 -0.91 -1.82 -10.50
CA GLU A 151 -0.21 -1.69 -9.21
C GLU A 151 -0.53 -0.33 -8.58
N VAL A 152 -1.64 -0.29 -7.83
CA VAL A 152 -2.24 0.94 -7.30
C VAL A 152 -1.50 1.54 -6.11
N LYS A 153 -0.63 0.79 -5.42
CA LYS A 153 0.21 1.34 -4.35
C LYS A 153 1.53 1.83 -4.92
N ALA A 154 2.37 0.92 -5.39
CA ALA A 154 3.74 1.22 -5.78
C ALA A 154 3.83 1.61 -7.27
N LEU A 155 3.33 2.80 -7.60
CA LEU A 155 3.13 3.24 -8.99
C LEU A 155 4.36 2.99 -9.88
N GLY A 156 4.13 2.30 -11.01
CA GLY A 156 5.16 1.94 -11.98
C GLY A 156 6.22 0.94 -11.48
N SER A 157 5.95 0.15 -10.44
CA SER A 157 6.90 -0.88 -9.95
C SER A 157 6.82 -2.22 -10.67
N THR A 158 5.72 -2.50 -11.36
CA THR A 158 5.38 -3.86 -11.77
C THR A 158 5.25 -3.92 -13.29
N GLY A 159 6.28 -4.45 -13.95
CA GLY A 159 6.33 -4.55 -15.42
C GLY A 159 5.63 -5.79 -15.99
N GLU A 160 5.21 -6.74 -15.15
CA GLU A 160 4.53 -7.98 -15.56
C GLU A 160 3.00 -7.83 -15.66
N LEU A 161 2.47 -6.63 -15.43
CA LEU A 161 1.02 -6.41 -15.53
C LEU A 161 0.59 -6.58 -16.98
N THR A 162 -0.51 -7.31 -17.21
CA THR A 162 -1.07 -7.44 -18.57
C THR A 162 -1.68 -6.10 -19.03
N ASP A 163 -1.88 -5.94 -20.34
CA ASP A 163 -2.59 -4.78 -20.90
C ASP A 163 -4.01 -4.60 -20.33
N ASP A 164 -4.69 -5.71 -20.03
CA ASP A 164 -6.06 -5.71 -19.51
C ASP A 164 -6.12 -5.68 -17.98
N ALA A 165 -4.97 -5.68 -17.29
CA ALA A 165 -4.90 -5.69 -15.84
C ALA A 165 -5.70 -4.55 -15.22
N GLN A 166 -6.55 -4.88 -14.24
CA GLN A 166 -7.31 -3.89 -13.47
C GLN A 166 -7.19 -4.16 -11.98
N ALA A 167 -7.10 -3.11 -11.19
CA ALA A 167 -7.18 -3.21 -9.73
C ALA A 167 -7.95 -2.03 -9.14
N THR A 168 -8.74 -2.32 -8.11
CA THR A 168 -9.44 -1.32 -7.31
C THR A 168 -9.20 -1.60 -5.83
N ARG A 169 -8.71 -0.59 -5.11
CA ARG A 169 -8.35 -0.70 -3.70
C ARG A 169 -9.04 0.36 -2.88
N LEU A 170 -9.63 -0.05 -1.76
CA LEU A 170 -10.21 0.83 -0.76
C LEU A 170 -9.40 0.72 0.52
N GLY A 171 -9.02 1.85 1.09
CA GLY A 171 -8.51 1.91 2.45
C GLY A 171 -9.22 2.96 3.27
N ILE A 172 -9.42 2.63 4.54
CA ILE A 172 -10.05 3.48 5.53
C ILE A 172 -9.28 3.25 6.82
N TYR A 173 -8.83 4.33 7.45
CA TYR A 173 -8.42 4.27 8.85
C TYR A 173 -8.86 5.51 9.62
N GLY A 174 -8.97 5.39 10.94
CA GLY A 174 -9.17 6.53 11.82
C GLY A 174 -8.36 6.41 13.10
N THR A 175 -8.22 7.52 13.83
CA THR A 175 -7.66 7.52 15.18
C THR A 175 -8.52 8.36 16.10
N THR A 176 -8.70 7.93 17.35
CA THR A 176 -9.47 8.67 18.35
C THR A 176 -9.11 8.23 19.77
N TYR A 177 -9.57 9.00 20.75
CA TYR A 177 -9.69 8.56 22.14
C TYR A 177 -11.13 8.07 22.38
N VAL A 178 -11.31 6.78 22.65
CA VAL A 178 -12.65 6.20 22.91
C VAL A 178 -13.09 6.36 24.36
N ALA A 179 -12.12 6.55 25.26
CA ALA A 179 -12.32 6.87 26.67
C ALA A 179 -11.05 7.58 27.19
N PRO A 180 -11.07 8.19 28.39
CA PRO A 180 -9.84 8.70 29.00
C PRO A 180 -8.77 7.61 29.02
N ASN A 181 -7.57 7.93 28.55
CA ASN A 181 -6.41 7.05 28.47
C ASN A 181 -6.55 5.85 27.51
N TRP A 182 -7.62 5.77 26.71
CA TRP A 182 -7.80 4.71 25.72
C TRP A 182 -7.83 5.27 24.30
N ARG A 183 -6.81 4.92 23.52
CA ARG A 183 -6.70 5.27 22.10
C ARG A 183 -7.13 4.11 21.23
N PHE A 184 -7.85 4.42 20.16
CA PHE A 184 -8.37 3.44 19.21
C PHE A 184 -8.05 3.82 17.76
N ALA A 185 -7.72 2.81 16.97
CA ALA A 185 -7.22 2.91 15.62
C ALA A 185 -7.77 1.77 14.75
N PRO A 186 -8.99 1.90 14.18
CA PRO A 186 -9.56 0.91 13.27
C PRO A 186 -9.09 1.12 11.83
N VAL A 187 -9.05 0.03 11.08
CA VAL A 187 -8.73 -0.04 9.66
C VAL A 187 -9.69 -0.97 8.94
N LEU A 188 -10.11 -0.56 7.74
CA LEU A 188 -10.64 -1.44 6.70
C LEU A 188 -9.80 -1.23 5.44
N PHE A 189 -9.27 -2.31 4.87
CA PHE A 189 -8.41 -2.24 3.71
C PHE A 189 -8.69 -3.43 2.79
N GLY A 190 -8.92 -3.22 1.50
CA GLY A 190 -9.28 -4.31 0.60
C GLY A 190 -9.00 -3.97 -0.84
N GLU A 191 -8.81 -5.01 -1.65
CA GLU A 191 -8.59 -4.91 -3.08
C GLU A 191 -9.36 -5.99 -3.83
N VAL A 192 -9.75 -5.62 -5.05
CA VAL A 192 -10.12 -6.57 -6.10
C VAL A 192 -9.25 -6.27 -7.31
N SER A 193 -8.65 -7.31 -7.90
CA SER A 193 -7.82 -7.22 -9.09
C SER A 193 -8.18 -8.33 -10.05
N LYS A 194 -8.17 -8.04 -11.35
CA LYS A 194 -8.48 -9.00 -12.41
C LYS A 194 -7.50 -8.86 -13.56
N ASP A 195 -7.31 -9.96 -14.27
CA ASP A 195 -6.47 -10.06 -15.47
C ASP A 195 -5.06 -9.49 -15.18
N ARG A 196 -4.62 -9.58 -13.93
CA ARG A 196 -3.53 -8.78 -13.38
C ARG A 196 -2.20 -9.20 -13.97
N PHE A 197 -1.95 -10.50 -13.99
CA PHE A 197 -0.73 -11.12 -14.46
C PHE A 197 -1.00 -12.19 -15.51
N VAL A 198 -2.18 -12.82 -15.45
CA VAL A 198 -2.66 -13.83 -16.40
C VAL A 198 -4.10 -13.48 -16.76
N GLU A 199 -4.45 -13.56 -18.04
CA GLU A 199 -5.85 -13.38 -18.49
C GLU A 199 -6.77 -14.33 -17.71
N GLY A 200 -7.81 -13.80 -17.08
CA GLY A 200 -8.76 -14.54 -16.26
C GLY A 200 -8.36 -14.73 -14.79
N ASP A 201 -7.17 -14.31 -14.35
CA ASP A 201 -6.86 -14.29 -12.92
C ASP A 201 -7.78 -13.32 -12.15
N ASP A 202 -8.02 -13.63 -10.88
CA ASP A 202 -8.89 -12.84 -10.00
C ASP A 202 -8.37 -12.90 -8.57
N TYR A 203 -7.92 -11.76 -8.04
CA TYR A 203 -7.42 -11.64 -6.68
C TYR A 203 -8.30 -10.71 -5.87
N LYS A 204 -8.86 -11.22 -4.78
CA LYS A 204 -9.69 -10.45 -3.84
C LYS A 204 -9.21 -10.66 -2.42
N TRP A 205 -9.13 -9.58 -1.66
CA TRP A 205 -8.88 -9.67 -0.23
C TRP A 205 -9.48 -8.48 0.52
N LEU A 206 -9.82 -8.72 1.78
CA LEU A 206 -10.34 -7.70 2.69
C LEU A 206 -9.76 -7.92 4.08
N THR A 207 -9.09 -6.88 4.59
CA THR A 207 -8.48 -6.82 5.91
C THR A 207 -9.25 -5.86 6.81
N LEU A 208 -9.58 -6.34 8.00
CA LEU A 208 -10.03 -5.54 9.13
C LEU A 208 -8.93 -5.56 10.19
N ASN A 209 -8.53 -4.40 10.67
CA ASN A 209 -7.58 -4.30 11.78
C ASN A 209 -8.06 -3.28 12.80
N ALA A 210 -7.72 -3.52 14.06
CA ALA A 210 -8.00 -2.60 15.15
C ALA A 210 -6.85 -2.62 16.14
N ARG A 211 -6.26 -1.45 16.37
CA ARG A 211 -5.29 -1.23 17.45
C ARG A 211 -5.93 -0.44 18.58
N LEU A 212 -5.81 -0.96 19.79
CA LEU A 212 -6.31 -0.36 21.02
C LEU A 212 -5.14 -0.17 21.98
N VAL A 213 -5.00 1.02 22.57
CA VAL A 213 -3.89 1.35 23.47
C VAL A 213 -4.42 1.94 24.77
N ASN A 214 -3.98 1.39 25.89
CA ASN A 214 -4.30 1.85 27.25
C ASN A 214 -3.07 2.53 27.88
N GLU A 215 -3.20 3.82 28.13
CA GLU A 215 -2.19 4.65 28.77
C GLU A 215 -2.25 4.46 30.30
N ILE A 216 -1.22 3.85 30.89
CA ILE A 216 -1.22 3.47 32.31
C ILE A 216 -0.39 4.46 33.13
N THR A 217 0.81 4.80 32.66
CA THR A 217 1.69 5.80 33.29
C THR A 217 2.27 6.74 32.24
N GLN A 218 3.09 7.70 32.66
CA GLN A 218 3.81 8.59 31.74
C GLN A 218 4.76 7.84 30.79
N ASN A 219 5.18 6.62 31.15
CA ASN A 219 6.19 5.86 30.42
C ASN A 219 5.79 4.43 30.05
N PHE A 220 4.55 4.02 30.36
CA PHE A 220 4.07 2.66 30.17
C PHE A 220 2.64 2.63 29.66
N GLU A 221 2.41 1.82 28.64
CA GLU A 221 1.09 1.57 28.04
C GLU A 221 0.94 0.10 27.64
N MET A 222 -0.31 -0.37 27.60
CA MET A 222 -0.63 -1.67 27.01
C MET A 222 -1.18 -1.46 25.61
N GLN A 223 -0.58 -2.12 24.63
CA GLN A 223 -1.09 -2.14 23.26
C GLN A 223 -1.75 -3.49 22.97
N TYR A 224 -2.86 -3.46 22.25
CA TYR A 224 -3.61 -4.61 21.79
C TYR A 224 -3.88 -4.42 20.31
N GLU A 225 -3.73 -5.49 19.52
CA GLU A 225 -4.04 -5.46 18.09
C GLU A 225 -4.77 -6.72 17.69
N ALA A 226 -5.84 -6.55 16.92
CA ALA A 226 -6.57 -7.64 16.29
C ALA A 226 -6.61 -7.39 14.78
N SER A 227 -6.32 -8.43 13.99
CA SER A 227 -6.48 -8.43 12.55
C SER A 227 -7.30 -9.64 12.11
N TYR A 228 -8.13 -9.43 11.11
CA TYR A 228 -8.82 -10.46 10.36
C TYR A 228 -8.67 -10.13 8.88
N GLN A 229 -8.39 -11.12 8.05
CA GLN A 229 -8.28 -10.96 6.61
C GLN A 229 -8.95 -12.12 5.90
N TYR A 230 -9.88 -11.81 5.01
CA TYR A 230 -10.42 -12.75 4.04
C TYR A 230 -9.64 -12.64 2.72
N MET A 231 -9.41 -13.76 2.05
CA MET A 231 -8.75 -13.84 0.75
C MET A 231 -9.45 -14.85 -0.14
N ASP A 232 -9.59 -14.51 -1.41
CA ASP A 232 -10.05 -15.36 -2.51
C ASP A 232 -9.13 -15.07 -3.70
N LEU A 233 -8.15 -15.94 -3.90
CA LEU A 233 -7.02 -15.73 -4.79
C LEU A 233 -7.05 -16.81 -5.87
N ASP A 234 -7.33 -16.42 -7.10
CA ASP A 234 -7.28 -17.29 -8.27
C ASP A 234 -6.16 -16.81 -9.21
N PRO A 235 -4.98 -17.45 -9.19
CA PRO A 235 -3.87 -17.10 -10.06
C PRO A 235 -4.05 -17.59 -11.51
N ASN A 236 -5.12 -18.33 -11.82
CA ASN A 236 -5.43 -18.88 -13.14
C ASN A 236 -4.24 -19.55 -13.86
N GLY A 237 -3.43 -20.33 -13.14
CA GLY A 237 -2.27 -21.03 -13.72
C GLY A 237 -1.01 -20.18 -13.88
N ARG A 238 -0.93 -19.02 -13.21
CA ARG A 238 0.33 -18.25 -13.09
C ARG A 238 1.38 -19.05 -12.32
N GLY A 239 2.41 -19.51 -13.03
CA GLY A 239 3.50 -20.27 -12.43
C GLY A 239 3.00 -21.54 -11.73
N ASP A 240 3.59 -21.84 -10.57
CA ASP A 240 3.19 -23.00 -9.74
C ASP A 240 2.18 -22.63 -8.62
N LEU A 241 1.45 -21.52 -8.79
CA LEU A 241 0.47 -21.04 -7.80
C LEU A 241 -0.87 -21.77 -7.92
N ASN A 242 -1.54 -22.01 -6.79
CA ASN A 242 -2.87 -22.63 -6.76
C ASN A 242 -3.94 -21.62 -6.32
N ALA A 243 -5.17 -21.83 -6.80
CA ALA A 243 -6.32 -21.07 -6.30
C ALA A 243 -6.65 -21.46 -4.87
N VAL A 244 -6.90 -20.47 -4.01
CA VAL A 244 -7.27 -20.67 -2.59
C VAL A 244 -8.30 -19.65 -2.15
N SER A 245 -9.16 -20.05 -1.22
CA SER A 245 -10.01 -19.12 -0.46
C SER A 245 -9.91 -19.42 1.04
N GLY A 246 -9.82 -18.38 1.86
CA GLY A 246 -9.78 -18.59 3.31
C GLY A 246 -9.52 -17.33 4.12
N ASP A 247 -9.58 -17.53 5.42
CA ASP A 247 -9.43 -16.50 6.44
C ASP A 247 -8.07 -16.59 7.14
N PHE A 248 -7.54 -15.43 7.55
CA PHE A 248 -6.40 -15.28 8.42
C PHE A 248 -6.76 -14.39 9.61
N GLY A 249 -6.40 -14.80 10.82
CA GLY A 249 -6.60 -14.07 12.06
C GLY A 249 -5.31 -13.84 12.83
N LYS A 250 -5.17 -12.67 13.46
CA LYS A 250 -4.07 -12.36 14.39
C LYS A 250 -4.60 -11.60 15.60
N PHE A 251 -4.12 -11.96 16.78
CA PHE A 251 -4.29 -11.17 17.99
C PHE A 251 -2.95 -10.98 18.71
N THR A 252 -2.63 -9.75 19.08
CA THR A 252 -1.39 -9.38 19.76
C THR A 252 -1.69 -8.61 21.03
N ILE A 253 -0.96 -8.94 22.10
CA ILE A 253 -0.85 -8.12 23.31
C ILE A 253 0.60 -7.64 23.47
N ALA A 254 0.79 -6.38 23.84
CA ALA A 254 2.12 -5.81 23.92
C ALA A 254 2.27 -4.76 25.04
N PRO A 255 2.77 -5.16 26.24
CA PRO A 255 3.30 -4.22 27.22
C PRO A 255 4.41 -3.36 26.60
N THR A 256 4.23 -2.04 26.64
CA THR A 256 5.06 -1.10 25.90
C THR A 256 5.59 0.01 26.80
N PHE A 257 6.89 0.25 26.72
CA PHE A 257 7.58 1.36 27.39
C PHE A 257 7.96 2.43 26.38
N LYS A 258 7.74 3.69 26.73
CA LYS A 258 8.12 4.85 25.90
C LYS A 258 8.47 6.06 26.76
N PRO A 259 9.34 6.97 26.29
CA PRO A 259 9.66 8.18 27.05
C PRO A 259 8.44 9.09 27.27
N GLN A 260 7.48 9.06 26.34
CA GLN A 260 6.26 9.85 26.40
C GLN A 260 5.08 9.02 25.89
N VAL A 261 4.17 8.64 26.79
CA VAL A 261 2.89 8.02 26.45
C VAL A 261 1.92 9.06 25.86
N GLY A 262 1.03 8.58 24.99
CA GLY A 262 0.05 9.41 24.27
C GLY A 262 0.30 9.44 22.77
N GLY A 263 -0.75 9.65 21.96
CA GLY A 263 -0.66 9.74 20.49
C GLY A 263 -0.14 8.48 19.77
N PHE A 264 -0.69 8.14 18.61
CA PHE A 264 -0.23 6.96 17.86
C PHE A 264 1.18 7.09 17.29
N TRP A 265 1.66 8.32 17.13
CA TRP A 265 2.90 8.65 16.42
C TRP A 265 4.11 8.94 17.35
N GLN A 266 3.95 8.82 18.67
CA GLN A 266 5.05 9.03 19.61
C GLN A 266 6.01 7.84 19.59
N ARG A 267 7.29 8.12 19.36
CA ARG A 267 8.41 7.17 19.34
C ARG A 267 9.65 7.84 19.98
N PRO A 268 10.66 7.08 20.46
CA PRO A 268 10.83 5.62 20.40
C PRO A 268 9.91 4.86 21.35
N GLU A 269 9.73 3.57 21.10
CA GLU A 269 9.11 2.65 22.04
C GLU A 269 9.75 1.27 22.04
N ILE A 270 9.69 0.59 23.19
CA ILE A 270 10.14 -0.79 23.38
C ILE A 270 8.94 -1.60 23.81
N ARG A 271 8.64 -2.67 23.07
CA ARG A 271 7.49 -3.56 23.28
C ARG A 271 7.97 -4.94 23.64
N LEU A 272 7.41 -5.53 24.68
CA LEU A 272 7.35 -6.99 24.82
C LEU A 272 6.03 -7.41 24.19
N PHE A 273 5.99 -8.55 23.48
CA PHE A 273 4.74 -8.98 22.84
C PHE A 273 4.51 -10.49 22.92
N ALA A 274 3.24 -10.84 22.85
CA ALA A 274 2.75 -12.17 22.54
C ALA A 274 1.69 -12.04 21.45
N SER A 275 1.82 -12.80 20.36
CA SER A 275 0.81 -12.87 19.31
C SER A 275 0.37 -14.30 19.08
N TYR A 276 -0.92 -14.46 18.84
CA TYR A 276 -1.51 -15.68 18.30
C TYR A 276 -1.99 -15.40 16.88
N THR A 277 -1.67 -16.29 15.94
CA THR A 277 -2.13 -16.24 14.56
C THR A 277 -2.76 -17.57 14.19
N ASP A 278 -3.83 -17.56 13.41
CA ASP A 278 -4.50 -18.76 12.92
C ASP A 278 -5.06 -18.51 11.53
N TRP A 279 -5.22 -19.54 10.72
CA TRP A 279 -5.66 -19.40 9.33
C TRP A 279 -6.25 -20.69 8.78
N ASP A 280 -7.04 -20.57 7.72
CA ASP A 280 -7.59 -21.73 7.02
C ASP A 280 -6.50 -22.52 6.30
N SER A 281 -6.51 -23.84 6.45
CA SER A 281 -5.46 -24.71 5.93
C SER A 281 -5.34 -24.68 4.40
N GLU A 282 -6.40 -24.31 3.69
CA GLU A 282 -6.41 -24.15 2.23
C GLU A 282 -5.39 -23.09 1.77
N LEU A 283 -5.15 -22.05 2.59
CA LEU A 283 -4.19 -21.01 2.29
C LEU A 283 -2.73 -21.51 2.23
N ASN A 284 -2.45 -22.69 2.79
CA ASN A 284 -1.13 -23.32 2.70
C ASN A 284 -0.81 -23.81 1.26
N ASP A 285 -1.83 -24.02 0.44
CA ASP A 285 -1.67 -24.59 -0.90
C ASP A 285 -1.41 -23.51 -1.96
N PHE A 286 -1.54 -22.22 -1.63
CA PHE A 286 -1.38 -21.11 -2.59
C PHE A 286 -0.02 -21.15 -3.29
N ASP A 287 1.04 -21.39 -2.52
CA ASP A 287 2.41 -21.57 -3.01
C ASP A 287 3.18 -22.49 -2.05
N THR A 288 3.62 -23.64 -2.59
CA THR A 288 4.33 -24.69 -1.84
C THR A 288 5.72 -24.27 -1.32
N THR A 289 6.22 -23.12 -1.75
CA THR A 289 7.48 -22.51 -1.27
C THR A 289 7.27 -21.32 -0.33
N SER A 290 6.01 -20.93 -0.09
CA SER A 290 5.67 -19.77 0.72
C SER A 290 5.73 -20.03 2.23
N ALA A 291 5.54 -18.97 3.02
CA ALA A 291 5.58 -19.05 4.47
C ALA A 291 4.43 -19.89 5.07
N PHE A 292 3.23 -19.79 4.50
CA PHE A 292 2.08 -20.61 4.91
C PHE A 292 2.31 -22.06 4.45
N GLY A 293 2.11 -23.03 5.35
CA GLY A 293 2.35 -24.44 5.04
C GLY A 293 3.81 -24.90 5.07
N SER A 294 4.78 -24.00 5.26
CA SER A 294 6.20 -24.38 5.36
C SER A 294 6.49 -25.22 6.61
N ASP A 295 7.35 -26.24 6.45
CA ASP A 295 8.02 -27.08 7.45
C ASP A 295 7.50 -26.98 8.91
N SER A 296 6.24 -27.41 9.16
CA SER A 296 5.53 -27.52 10.45
C SER A 296 4.51 -26.44 10.85
N PHE A 297 4.25 -25.43 10.02
CA PHE A 297 3.24 -24.40 10.29
C PHE A 297 1.89 -24.72 9.61
N THR A 298 1.10 -25.63 10.20
CA THR A 298 -0.17 -26.13 9.62
C THR A 298 -1.43 -25.71 10.39
N GLY A 299 -1.31 -24.73 11.29
CA GLY A 299 -2.42 -24.17 12.07
C GLY A 299 -1.92 -23.17 13.11
N GLY A 300 -2.80 -22.78 14.03
CA GLY A 300 -2.55 -21.80 15.09
C GLY A 300 -1.13 -21.73 15.69
N GLN A 301 -0.51 -20.55 15.65
CA GLN A 301 0.85 -20.30 16.10
C GLN A 301 0.93 -19.21 17.15
N TRP A 302 1.80 -19.43 18.14
CA TRP A 302 2.21 -18.41 19.10
C TRP A 302 3.58 -17.86 18.74
N SER A 303 3.73 -16.55 18.81
CA SER A 303 5.01 -15.85 18.75
C SER A 303 5.17 -14.92 19.94
N PHE A 304 6.40 -14.81 20.44
CA PHE A 304 6.76 -13.96 21.56
C PHE A 304 8.05 -13.23 21.24
N GLY A 305 8.22 -12.02 21.75
CA GLY A 305 9.46 -11.32 21.53
C GLY A 305 9.54 -9.95 22.19
N VAL A 306 10.64 -9.27 21.87
CA VAL A 306 10.90 -7.89 22.24
C VAL A 306 11.27 -7.13 20.97
N GLN A 307 10.67 -5.97 20.76
CA GLN A 307 10.91 -5.12 19.59
C GLN A 307 11.12 -3.67 20.05
N THR A 308 11.97 -2.93 19.35
CA THR A 308 12.06 -1.46 19.44
C THR A 308 11.67 -0.85 18.09
N GLU A 309 10.91 0.25 18.10
CA GLU A 309 10.56 1.03 16.90
C GLU A 309 10.87 2.51 17.16
N VAL A 310 11.48 3.19 16.17
CA VAL A 310 11.91 4.59 16.29
C VAL A 310 11.94 5.31 14.93
N TRP A 311 11.60 6.60 14.94
CA TRP A 311 11.85 7.58 13.89
C TRP A 311 12.11 8.96 14.54
N PHE A 312 12.77 9.88 13.83
CA PHE A 312 13.17 11.20 14.33
C PHE A 312 13.24 12.25 13.22
#